data_AF-X1JGF7-F1
#
_entry.id   AF-X1JGF7-F1
#
_cell.length_a   1.000
_cell.length_b   1.000
_cell.length_c   1.000
_cell.angle_alpha   90.00
_cell.angle_beta   90.00
_cell.angle_gamma   90.00
#
_symmetry.space_group_name_H-M   'P 1'
#
loop_
_entity.id
_entity.type
_entity.pdbx_description
1 polymer ?
#
loop_
_entity_poly.entity_id
_entity_poly.type
_entity_poly.pdbx_seq_one_letter_code
_entity_poly.pdbx_strand_id
1 'polypeptide(L)' 'MPLIYKSCNIYATCSHWEGFDLPIAEAQSFNKPTICYRIGAHPEVSVDGKTGFVVDNTQEFTEKLDRYVKIAWNL' A
#
# COMPACT_ATOMS: atom_id res chain seq x y z
N MET A 1 1.04 -8.87 12.49
CA MET A 1 1.13 -7.98 13.70
C MET A 1 -0.16 -7.16 13.91
N PRO A 2 -1.19 -7.66 14.63
CA PRO A 2 -2.51 -7.03 14.63
C PRO A 2 -2.59 -5.59 15.17
N LEU A 3 -1.80 -5.27 16.21
CA LEU A 3 -1.81 -3.95 16.83
C LEU A 3 -1.37 -2.85 15.85
N ILE A 4 -0.31 -3.11 15.09
CA ILE A 4 0.28 -2.13 14.16
C ILE A 4 -0.70 -1.81 13.03
N TYR A 5 -1.27 -2.84 12.40
CA TYR A 5 -2.26 -2.63 11.34
C TYR A 5 -3.51 -1.92 11.86
N LYS A 6 -3.98 -2.23 13.07
CA LYS A 6 -5.11 -1.50 13.67
C LYS A 6 -4.80 -0.01 13.86
N SER A 7 -3.57 0.32 14.26
CA SER A 7 -3.14 1.70 14.53
C SER A 7 -2.76 2.52 13.30
N CYS A 8 -2.50 1.90 12.13
CA CYS A 8 -2.12 2.65 10.94
C CYS A 8 -3.34 3.10 10.13
N ASN A 9 -3.16 4.16 9.32
CA ASN A 9 -4.13 4.56 8.31
C ASN A 9 -3.85 3.89 6.95
N ILE A 10 -2.58 3.65 6.63
CA ILE A 10 -2.09 3.20 5.32
C ILE A 10 -0.91 2.24 5.56
N TYR A 11 -0.72 1.26 4.70
CA TYR A 11 0.51 0.47 4.61
C TYR A 11 1.26 0.78 3.31
N ALA A 12 2.55 1.04 3.41
CA ALA A 12 3.39 1.45 2.29
C ALA A 12 4.66 0.61 2.25
N THR A 13 5.00 0.07 1.09
CA THR A 13 6.22 -0.71 0.86
C THR A 13 6.96 -0.17 -0.35
N CYS A 14 8.21 0.24 -0.14
CA CYS A 14 9.12 0.74 -1.17
C CYS A 14 10.10 -0.34 -1.62
N SER A 15 9.76 -1.62 -1.48
CA SER A 15 10.62 -2.73 -1.88
C SER A 15 10.98 -2.63 -3.36
N HIS A 16 12.25 -2.92 -3.67
CA HIS A 16 12.75 -3.06 -5.05
C HIS A 16 12.76 -4.52 -5.54
N TRP A 17 12.56 -5.46 -4.61
CA TRP A 17 12.38 -6.87 -4.88
C TRP A 17 11.49 -7.46 -3.79
N GLU A 18 10.52 -8.28 -4.18
CA GLU A 18 9.62 -8.94 -3.24
C GLU A 18 9.05 -10.22 -3.87
N GLY A 19 8.74 -11.21 -3.03
CA GLY A 19 8.01 -12.39 -3.45
C GLY A 19 6.52 -12.09 -3.50
N PHE A 20 5.79 -12.59 -2.51
CA PHE A 20 4.35 -12.38 -2.39
C PHE A 20 3.97 -11.08 -1.66
N ASP A 21 4.83 -10.57 -0.76
CA ASP A 21 4.49 -9.50 0.18
C ASP A 21 3.28 -9.83 1.08
N LEU A 22 3.47 -10.78 2.00
CA LEU A 22 2.47 -11.08 3.04
C LEU A 22 2.01 -9.84 3.81
N PRO A 23 2.88 -8.86 4.14
CA PRO A 23 2.45 -7.62 4.76
C PRO A 23 1.37 -6.82 4.02
N ILE A 24 1.35 -6.82 2.67
CA ILE A 24 0.24 -6.22 1.89
C ILE A 24 -1.08 -6.94 2.22
N ALA A 25 -1.09 -8.28 2.12
CA ALA A 25 -2.29 -9.07 2.37
C ALA A 25 -2.77 -8.95 3.84
N GLU A 26 -1.83 -8.91 4.79
CA GLU A 26 -2.13 -8.64 6.19
C GLU A 26 -2.77 -7.27 6.37
N ALA A 27 -2.22 -6.20 5.78
CA ALA A 27 -2.79 -4.85 5.85
C ALA A 27 -4.22 -4.79 5.28
N GLN A 28 -4.44 -5.41 4.12
CA GLN A 28 -5.76 -5.51 3.49
C GLN A 28 -6.78 -6.21 4.38
N SER A 29 -6.38 -7.26 5.13
CA SER A 29 -7.27 -7.96 6.07
C SER A 29 -7.78 -7.07 7.21
N PHE A 30 -7.08 -5.96 7.50
CA PHE A 30 -7.49 -4.93 8.45
C PHE A 30 -8.18 -3.72 7.77
N ASN A 31 -8.58 -3.86 6.51
CA ASN A 31 -9.14 -2.79 5.67
C ASN A 31 -8.22 -1.58 5.53
N LYS A 32 -6.91 -1.80 5.48
CA LYS A 32 -5.92 -0.73 5.30
C LYS A 32 -5.57 -0.60 3.83
N PRO A 33 -5.69 0.61 3.24
CA PRO A 33 -5.21 0.83 1.88
C PRO A 33 -3.70 0.59 1.82
N THR A 34 -3.25 0.02 0.71
CA THR A 34 -1.84 -0.30 0.47
C THR A 34 -1.26 0.54 -0.66
N ILE A 35 0.04 0.83 -0.62
CA ILE A 35 0.78 1.38 -1.76
C ILE A 35 2.10 0.64 -1.92
N CYS A 36 2.40 0.25 -3.16
CA CYS A 36 3.55 -0.60 -3.49
C CYS A 36 4.01 -0.36 -4.93
N TYR A 37 5.28 -0.68 -5.22
CA TYR A 37 5.78 -0.66 -6.60
C TYR A 37 5.23 -1.83 -7.43
N ARG A 38 5.12 -1.66 -8.75
CA ARG A 38 4.76 -2.71 -9.71
C ARG A 38 5.92 -3.69 -9.93
N ILE A 39 6.21 -4.49 -8.90
CA ILE A 39 7.25 -5.51 -8.91
C ILE A 39 6.73 -6.82 -8.34
N GLY A 40 7.40 -7.93 -8.67
CA GLY A 40 7.06 -9.25 -8.10
C GLY A 40 5.57 -9.57 -8.23
N ALA A 41 4.98 -10.09 -7.15
CA ALA A 41 3.55 -10.41 -7.11
C ALA A 41 2.65 -9.24 -6.70
N HIS A 42 3.17 -8.03 -6.44
CA HIS A 42 2.34 -6.91 -5.98
C HIS A 42 1.10 -6.62 -6.85
N PRO A 43 1.16 -6.67 -8.19
CA PRO A 43 -0.02 -6.44 -9.04
C PRO A 43 -1.07 -7.55 -8.95
N GLU A 44 -0.68 -8.74 -8.46
CA GLU A 44 -1.57 -9.88 -8.23
C GLU A 44 -2.25 -9.79 -6.85
N VAL A 45 -1.53 -9.27 -5.85
CA VAL A 45 -2.00 -9.15 -4.46
C VAL A 45 -2.78 -7.85 -4.23
N SER A 46 -2.45 -6.77 -4.94
CA SER A 46 -3.09 -5.46 -4.82
C SER A 46 -3.66 -5.01 -6.16
N VAL A 47 -4.97 -4.73 -6.18
CA VAL A 47 -5.68 -4.20 -7.34
C VAL A 47 -5.63 -2.68 -7.32
N ASP A 48 -4.93 -2.10 -8.29
CA ASP A 48 -4.77 -0.65 -8.43
C ASP A 48 -6.12 0.08 -8.46
N GLY A 49 -6.25 1.12 -7.64
CA GLY A 49 -7.46 1.91 -7.49
C GLY A 49 -8.60 1.23 -6.72
N LYS A 50 -8.46 -0.04 -6.31
CA LYS A 50 -9.50 -0.80 -5.59
C LYS A 50 -9.09 -1.18 -4.17
N THR A 51 -7.97 -1.89 -4.01
CA THR A 51 -7.45 -2.29 -2.68
C THR A 51 -6.29 -1.40 -2.23
N GLY A 52 -5.65 -0.72 -3.19
CA GLY A 52 -4.46 0.09 -2.97
C GLY A 52 -4.04 0.82 -4.24
N PHE A 53 -2.82 1.35 -4.25
CA PHE A 53 -2.15 1.81 -5.46
C PHE A 53 -0.95 0.93 -5.79
N VAL A 54 -0.82 0.57 -7.07
CA VAL A 54 0.35 -0.15 -7.61
C VAL A 54 1.02 0.78 -8.60
N VAL A 55 2.19 1.30 -8.25
CA VAL A 55 2.85 2.42 -8.93
C VAL A 55 4.16 1.99 -9.60
N ASP A 56 4.57 2.70 -10.64
CA ASP A 56 5.71 2.30 -11.46
C ASP A 56 7.02 3.01 -11.07
N ASN A 57 6.95 4.13 -10.35
CA ASN A 57 8.12 4.95 -10.01
C ASN A 57 7.91 5.81 -8.75
N THR A 58 8.99 6.40 -8.25
CA THR A 58 9.00 7.18 -7.00
C THR A 58 8.10 8.42 -7.06
N GLN A 59 7.95 9.03 -8.23
CA GLN A 59 7.07 10.18 -8.41
C GLN A 59 5.61 9.77 -8.15
N GLU A 60 5.13 8.75 -8.87
CA GLU A 60 3.80 8.20 -8.66
C GLU A 60 3.60 7.72 -7.22
N PHE A 61 4.60 7.06 -6.62
CA PHE A 61 4.54 6.62 -5.23
C PHE A 61 4.26 7.79 -4.29
N THR A 62 5.00 8.88 -4.46
CA THR A 62 4.88 10.07 -3.60
C THR A 62 3.53 10.76 -3.79
N GLU A 63 3.10 10.95 -5.04
CA GLU A 63 1.80 11.58 -5.37
C GLU A 63 0.62 10.79 -4.79
N LYS A 64 0.65 9.46 -4.90
CA LYS A 64 -0.41 8.59 -4.40
C LYS A 64 -0.40 8.46 -2.88
N LEU A 65 0.79 8.42 -2.26
CA LEU A 65 0.91 8.41 -0.80
C LEU A 65 0.38 9.70 -0.18
N ASP A 66 0.76 10.85 -0.75
CA ASP A 66 0.26 12.17 -0.31
C ASP A 66 -1.28 12.23 -0.36
N ARG A 67 -1.88 11.70 -1.45
CA ARG A 67 -3.33 11.58 -1.55
C ARG A 67 -3.93 10.77 -0.41
N TYR A 68 -3.35 9.63 -0.05
CA TYR A 68 -3.87 8.85 1.07
C TYR A 68 -3.72 9.57 2.41
N VAL A 69 -2.58 10.24 2.65
CA VAL A 69 -2.34 11.00 3.89
C VAL A 69 -3.38 12.10 4.07
N LYS A 70 -3.67 12.85 3.01
CA LYS A 70 -4.70 13.90 3.01
C LYS A 70 -6.09 13.38 3.35
N ILE A 71 -6.49 12.29 2.69
CA ILE A 71 -7.78 11.64 2.96
C ILE A 71 -7.85 11.12 4.41
N ALA A 72 -6.78 10.48 4.90
CA ALA A 72 -6.75 9.90 6.24
C ALA A 72 -6.85 10.96 7.35
N TRP A 73 -6.33 12.17 7.10
CA TRP A 73 -6.28 13.25 8.09
C TRP A 73 -7.30 14.38 7.83
N ASN A 74 -8.21 14.21 6.86
CA ASN A 74 -9.17 15.25 6.44
C ASN A 74 -8.49 16.60 6.14
N LEU A 75 -7.32 16.56 5.51
CA LEU A 75 -6.59 17.73 5.01
C LEU A 75 -6.99 18.03 3.55
#